data_AF-A0A964Q060-F1
#
_entry.id   AF-A0A964Q060-F1
#
_cell.length_a   1.000
_cell.length_b   1.000
_cell.length_c   1.000
_cell.angle_alpha   90.00
_cell.angle_beta   90.00
_cell.angle_gamma   90.00
#
_symmetry.space_group_name_H-M   'P 1'
#
loop_
_entity.id
_entity.type
_entity.pdbx_description
1 polymer ?
#
loop_
_entity_poly.entity_id
_entity_poly.type
_entity_poly.pdbx_seq_one_letter_code
_entity_poly.pdbx_strand_id
1 'polypeptide(L)'
;MRGTALALLCAGLAVSGCARPGAPVGGDRPTTPLRVIGTFPEQLALMEPFDGPVELRFERTVSERPTEGSPGDAVIVSPQTGPVTVRTSGERIDVTMEGGFRAGTVYRVTVLPRFRDRFQNRMNRAFDLVFSTGGEFEPTLLAGLTQDRLTLRPLAGTRVDAIPLDGGDRRSTVADSTALFTFPYLPSGRYELVAYEDRNRNRESDSSERQASIVVGVNVGDTIVVTDLPLLLPDPTPARVESVALVDSLSLQVTFDDYLDAAGSLDPVTARLVREEANAPEVLDILFRWEWDREKAAAARAAAQTPAAQAAAAGNAATPNAATPSPAAVAAPGPILPSREIVLVISRPLVSGASYRVEVDGVVNLNGVPGGRGEGDLDGPPPLTPGALPR
;
A
#
# COMPACT_ATOMS: atom_id res chain seq x y z
N MET A 1 -53.38 -1.32 96.46
CA MET A 1 -54.40 -2.40 96.49
C MET A 1 -54.69 -2.81 95.06
N ARG A 2 -54.54 -4.13 94.77
CA ARG A 2 -55.29 -4.97 93.80
C ARG A 2 -55.59 -4.37 92.40
N GLY A 3 -55.29 -5.00 91.27
CA GLY A 3 -54.88 -6.38 91.02
C GLY A 3 -54.84 -6.71 89.51
N THR A 4 -54.27 -7.89 89.23
CA THR A 4 -54.65 -8.91 88.25
C THR A 4 -54.87 -8.57 86.76
N ALA A 5 -53.88 -8.98 85.96
CA ALA A 5 -53.93 -9.80 84.74
C ALA A 5 -55.20 -9.83 83.84
N LEU A 6 -54.99 -9.56 82.55
CA LEU A 6 -55.60 -10.34 81.47
C LEU A 6 -54.65 -10.36 80.25
N ALA A 7 -54.13 -11.55 79.93
CA ALA A 7 -53.32 -11.81 78.75
C ALA A 7 -54.22 -11.85 77.51
N LEU A 8 -53.94 -11.01 76.51
CA LEU A 8 -54.50 -11.12 75.17
C LEU A 8 -53.41 -11.63 74.21
N LEU A 9 -53.63 -12.86 73.76
CA LEU A 9 -52.91 -13.57 72.72
C LEU A 9 -53.31 -12.96 71.36
N CYS A 10 -52.44 -12.16 70.76
CA CYS A 10 -52.55 -11.77 69.34
C CYS A 10 -51.40 -12.40 68.56
N ALA A 11 -51.70 -13.54 67.92
CA ALA A 11 -50.85 -14.16 66.91
C ALA A 11 -50.80 -13.25 65.67
N GLY A 12 -49.71 -12.49 65.52
CA GLY A 12 -49.42 -11.74 64.30
C GLY A 12 -48.77 -12.66 63.27
N LEU A 13 -49.48 -12.95 62.16
CA LEU A 13 -48.91 -13.55 60.96
C LEU A 13 -47.82 -12.63 60.40
N ALA A 14 -46.55 -12.98 60.61
CA ALA A 14 -45.43 -12.40 59.90
C ALA A 14 -45.38 -12.98 58.49
N VAL A 15 -46.05 -12.33 57.53
CA VAL A 15 -45.81 -12.57 56.10
C VAL A 15 -44.49 -11.88 55.74
N SER A 16 -43.39 -12.58 55.95
CA SER A 16 -42.07 -12.22 55.45
C SER A 16 -42.00 -12.46 53.94
N GLY A 17 -42.66 -11.58 53.19
CA GLY A 17 -42.45 -11.44 51.75
C GLY A 17 -41.09 -10.78 51.50
N CYS A 18 -40.01 -11.56 51.62
CA CYS A 18 -38.69 -11.16 51.12
C CYS A 18 -38.80 -10.99 49.60
N ALA A 19 -38.98 -9.76 49.13
CA ALA A 19 -38.79 -9.41 47.74
C ALA A 19 -37.35 -9.77 47.37
N ARG A 20 -37.15 -10.83 46.59
CA ARG A 20 -35.85 -11.15 46.00
C ARG A 20 -35.61 -10.13 44.89
N PRO A 21 -34.62 -9.23 44.99
CA PRO A 21 -34.25 -8.41 43.85
C PRO A 21 -33.72 -9.36 42.77
N GLY A 22 -34.51 -9.60 41.72
CA GLY A 22 -34.01 -10.27 40.54
C GLY A 22 -32.87 -9.45 39.97
N ALA A 23 -31.84 -10.11 39.40
CA ALA A 23 -30.83 -9.39 38.63
C ALA A 23 -31.55 -8.54 37.58
N PRO A 24 -31.18 -7.25 37.41
CA PRO A 24 -31.79 -6.43 36.37
C PRO A 24 -31.64 -7.19 35.05
N VAL A 25 -32.77 -7.40 34.37
CA VAL A 25 -32.76 -7.98 33.03
C VAL A 25 -32.04 -6.95 32.16
N GLY A 26 -30.76 -7.21 31.87
CA GLY A 26 -29.99 -6.34 31.01
C GLY A 26 -30.70 -6.23 29.67
N GLY A 27 -30.95 -5.00 29.21
CA GLY A 27 -31.54 -4.77 27.90
C GLY A 27 -30.69 -5.38 26.78
N ASP A 28 -31.28 -5.53 25.60
CA ASP A 28 -30.59 -6.12 24.47
C ASP A 28 -29.28 -5.41 24.18
N ARG A 29 -28.21 -6.19 24.05
CA ARG A 29 -26.90 -5.65 23.72
C ARG A 29 -26.97 -5.07 22.30
N PRO A 30 -26.57 -3.81 22.09
CA PRO A 30 -26.48 -3.24 20.76
C PRO A 30 -25.53 -4.06 19.86
N THR A 31 -25.90 -4.27 18.61
CA THR A 31 -25.09 -4.97 17.58
C THR A 31 -24.71 -4.05 16.41
N THR A 32 -25.19 -2.80 16.41
CA THR A 32 -24.91 -1.82 15.36
C THR A 32 -23.53 -1.19 15.55
N PRO A 33 -22.83 -0.80 14.46
CA PRO A 33 -21.58 -0.03 14.54
C PRO A 33 -21.77 1.30 15.26
N LEU A 34 -20.72 1.75 15.98
CA LEU A 34 -20.64 3.06 16.63
C LEU A 34 -20.60 4.18 15.58
N ARG A 35 -21.31 5.31 15.79
CA ARG A 35 -21.42 6.40 14.80
C ARG A 35 -21.38 7.80 15.44
N VAL A 36 -20.78 8.75 14.74
CA VAL A 36 -20.92 10.17 15.12
C VAL A 36 -22.31 10.64 14.70
N ILE A 37 -23.03 11.30 15.62
CA ILE A 37 -24.39 11.83 15.43
C ILE A 37 -24.48 13.36 15.51
N GLY A 38 -23.42 14.02 15.95
CA GLY A 38 -23.36 15.48 15.99
C GLY A 38 -21.94 15.97 16.22
N THR A 39 -21.67 17.19 15.76
CA THR A 39 -20.35 17.81 15.90
C THR A 39 -20.49 19.27 16.29
N PHE A 40 -19.46 19.78 16.95
CA PHE A 40 -19.22 21.20 17.08
C PHE A 40 -17.75 21.47 16.73
N PRO A 41 -17.43 22.30 15.72
CA PRO A 41 -18.33 22.96 14.78
C PRO A 41 -19.19 21.97 13.96
N GLU A 42 -20.26 22.48 13.35
CA GLU A 42 -21.05 21.71 12.38
C GLU A 42 -20.28 21.50 11.06
N GLN A 43 -20.71 20.53 10.27
CA GLN A 43 -20.13 20.27 8.96
C GLN A 43 -20.24 21.51 8.06
N LEU A 44 -19.11 21.92 7.48
CA LEU A 44 -18.92 23.12 6.67
C LEU A 44 -19.26 24.43 7.40
N ALA A 45 -19.23 24.44 8.74
CA ALA A 45 -19.41 25.67 9.50
C ALA A 45 -18.27 26.66 9.26
N LEU A 46 -18.62 27.95 9.29
CA LEU A 46 -17.68 29.06 9.35
C LEU A 46 -17.63 29.59 10.79
N MET A 47 -16.44 29.56 11.39
CA MET A 47 -16.19 29.89 12.78
C MET A 47 -15.22 31.07 12.90
N GLU A 48 -15.27 31.78 14.02
CA GLU A 48 -14.12 32.57 14.46
C GLU A 48 -13.00 31.63 14.95
N PRO A 49 -11.72 32.06 14.95
CA PRO A 49 -10.62 31.28 15.52
C PRO A 49 -10.87 30.98 17.00
N PHE A 50 -10.52 29.77 17.45
CA PHE A 50 -10.80 29.34 18.83
C PHE A 50 -9.77 28.35 19.37
N ASP A 51 -9.55 28.37 20.68
CA ASP A 51 -8.66 27.45 21.41
C ASP A 51 -9.42 26.27 22.07
N GLY A 52 -10.75 26.29 21.99
CA GLY A 52 -11.62 25.24 22.53
C GLY A 52 -11.59 23.93 21.74
N PRO A 53 -12.30 22.89 22.23
CA PRO A 53 -12.34 21.60 21.56
C PRO A 53 -13.23 21.63 20.32
N VAL A 54 -12.83 20.87 19.31
CA VAL A 54 -13.77 20.28 18.35
C VAL A 54 -14.41 19.08 19.04
N GLU A 55 -15.73 19.08 19.12
CA GLU A 55 -16.52 18.05 19.77
C GLU A 55 -17.14 17.11 18.75
N LEU A 56 -17.04 15.80 18.97
CA LEU A 56 -17.77 14.80 18.21
C LEU A 56 -18.60 13.94 19.15
N ARG A 57 -19.93 14.00 18.99
CA ARG A 57 -20.92 13.25 19.78
C ARG A 57 -21.29 11.97 19.08
N PHE A 58 -21.33 10.89 19.83
CA PHE A 58 -21.71 9.55 19.41
C PHE A 58 -23.10 9.20 19.93
N GLU A 59 -23.74 8.23 19.31
CA GLU A 59 -25.07 7.73 19.72
C GLU A 59 -25.02 6.90 21.01
N ARG A 60 -23.82 6.53 21.46
CA ARG A 60 -23.56 5.71 22.64
C ARG A 60 -22.26 6.12 23.32
N THR A 61 -22.12 5.70 24.57
CA THR A 61 -20.88 5.91 25.34
C THR A 61 -19.68 5.26 24.68
N VAL A 62 -18.68 6.07 24.38
CA VAL A 62 -17.41 5.66 23.79
C VAL A 62 -16.53 5.03 24.86
N SER A 63 -15.82 3.96 24.51
CA SER A 63 -14.82 3.36 25.38
C SER A 63 -13.58 4.26 25.44
N GLU A 64 -13.03 4.45 26.64
CA GLU A 64 -11.74 5.12 26.84
C GLU A 64 -10.56 4.34 26.24
N ARG A 65 -10.76 3.05 25.93
CA ARG A 65 -9.76 2.20 25.29
C ARG A 65 -10.11 1.99 23.83
N PRO A 66 -9.43 2.67 22.89
CA PRO A 66 -9.64 2.42 21.47
C PRO A 66 -9.25 0.98 21.12
N THR A 67 -9.61 0.56 19.92
CA THR A 67 -9.31 -0.78 19.38
C THR A 67 -7.81 -1.04 19.31
N GLU A 68 -7.05 0.00 18.94
CA GLU A 68 -5.62 -0.04 18.69
C GLU A 68 -5.04 1.35 19.00
N GLY A 69 -3.80 1.40 19.50
CA GLY A 69 -3.10 2.66 19.78
C GLY A 69 -3.71 3.47 20.92
N SER A 70 -3.44 4.77 20.90
CA SER A 70 -4.04 5.77 21.80
C SER A 70 -5.22 6.47 21.13
N PRO A 71 -6.12 7.15 21.89
CA PRO A 71 -7.17 7.99 21.32
C PRO A 71 -6.64 9.06 20.35
N GLY A 72 -5.42 9.57 20.59
CA GLY A 72 -4.75 10.54 19.72
C GLY A 72 -4.37 9.96 18.35
N ASP A 73 -4.13 8.65 18.27
CA ASP A 73 -3.81 7.94 17.01
C ASP A 73 -5.06 7.60 16.19
N ALA A 74 -6.24 7.79 16.77
CA ALA A 74 -7.52 7.58 16.11
C ALA A 74 -8.09 8.84 15.46
N VAL A 75 -7.42 9.99 15.62
CA VAL A 75 -7.85 11.28 15.09
C VAL A 75 -6.72 11.94 14.30
N ILE A 76 -7.06 12.42 13.11
CA ILE A 76 -6.18 13.24 12.28
C ILE A 76 -6.79 14.63 12.22
N VAL A 77 -5.99 15.66 12.53
CA VAL A 77 -6.34 17.06 12.31
C VAL A 77 -5.49 17.56 11.13
N SER A 78 -6.09 18.25 10.19
CA SER A 78 -5.44 18.68 8.95
C SER A 78 -5.93 20.08 8.55
N PRO A 79 -5.05 21.09 8.46
CA PRO A 79 -3.66 21.05 8.86
C PRO A 79 -3.49 20.86 10.38
N GLN A 80 -2.42 20.18 10.79
CA GLN A 80 -2.04 20.07 12.19
C GLN A 80 -0.97 21.13 12.49
N THR A 81 -1.35 22.20 13.19
CA THR A 81 -0.46 23.34 13.49
C THR A 81 0.16 23.30 14.89
N GLY A 82 -0.16 22.26 15.68
CA GLY A 82 0.39 22.00 17.00
C GLY A 82 0.05 20.58 17.49
N PRO A 83 0.58 20.14 18.64
CA PRO A 83 0.20 18.87 19.25
C PRO A 83 -1.32 18.71 19.44
N VAL A 84 -1.86 17.56 19.06
CA VAL A 84 -3.29 17.24 19.20
C VAL A 84 -3.49 16.34 20.42
N THR A 85 -4.44 16.73 21.27
CA THR A 85 -4.92 15.92 22.39
C THR A 85 -6.36 15.50 22.14
N VAL A 86 -6.65 14.21 22.34
CA VAL A 86 -7.99 13.64 22.24
C VAL A 86 -8.43 13.12 23.59
N ARG A 87 -9.58 13.59 24.08
CA ARG A 87 -10.18 13.14 25.34
C ARG A 87 -11.55 12.54 25.10
N THR A 88 -11.79 11.38 25.68
CA THR A 88 -13.12 10.74 25.65
C THR A 88 -13.89 11.12 26.92
N SER A 89 -15.15 11.51 26.78
CA SER A 89 -16.04 11.82 27.89
C SER A 89 -17.47 11.36 27.57
N GLY A 90 -17.86 10.23 28.16
CA GLY A 90 -19.18 9.65 27.93
C GLY A 90 -19.43 9.35 26.45
N GLU A 91 -20.41 10.01 25.87
CA GLU A 91 -20.83 9.87 24.46
C GLU A 91 -20.14 10.88 23.54
N ARG A 92 -19.02 11.47 23.94
CA ARG A 92 -18.33 12.51 23.17
C ARG A 92 -16.82 12.30 23.20
N ILE A 93 -16.15 12.70 22.13
CA ILE A 93 -14.70 12.96 22.14
C ILE A 93 -14.44 14.45 21.90
N ASP A 94 -13.41 14.94 22.57
CA ASP A 94 -12.92 16.31 22.47
C ASP A 94 -11.56 16.29 21.81
N VAL A 95 -11.43 17.04 20.72
CA VAL A 95 -10.19 17.19 19.97
C VAL A 95 -9.70 18.62 20.17
N THR A 96 -8.60 18.77 20.89
CA THR A 96 -7.95 20.06 21.13
C THR A 96 -6.58 20.07 20.46
N MET A 97 -6.19 21.19 19.88
CA MET A 97 -4.87 21.40 19.30
C MET A 97 -4.17 22.52 20.07
N GLU A 98 -2.93 22.30 20.47
CA GLU A 98 -2.12 23.35 21.09
C GLU A 98 -1.94 24.51 20.10
N GLY A 99 -2.17 25.74 20.58
CA GLY A 99 -2.23 26.93 19.74
C GLY A 99 -3.54 27.11 18.96
N GLY A 100 -4.54 26.27 19.23
CA GLY A 100 -5.92 26.43 18.75
C GLY A 100 -6.10 26.26 17.24
N PHE A 101 -7.31 26.56 16.78
CA PHE A 101 -7.68 26.59 15.37
C PHE A 101 -7.53 28.03 14.85
N ARG A 102 -6.44 28.27 14.12
CA ARG A 102 -5.98 29.59 13.66
C ARG A 102 -6.89 30.17 12.59
N ALA A 103 -6.92 31.49 12.46
CA ALA A 103 -7.72 32.19 11.44
C ALA A 103 -7.36 31.79 10.01
N GLY A 104 -8.31 31.97 9.09
CA GLY A 104 -8.07 31.86 7.65
C GLY A 104 -7.82 30.44 7.16
N THR A 105 -8.21 29.41 7.93
CA THR A 105 -7.85 28.02 7.66
C THR A 105 -9.10 27.15 7.48
N VAL A 106 -9.09 26.28 6.47
CA VAL A 106 -10.01 25.15 6.37
C VAL A 106 -9.40 23.97 7.10
N TYR A 107 -10.09 23.49 8.12
CA TYR A 107 -9.69 22.34 8.92
C TYR A 107 -10.53 21.11 8.56
N ARG A 108 -9.87 19.96 8.49
CA ARG A 108 -10.46 18.64 8.45
C ARG A 108 -10.05 17.85 9.69
N VAL A 109 -11.04 17.31 10.38
CA VAL A 109 -10.86 16.39 11.50
C VAL A 109 -11.41 15.04 11.10
N THR A 110 -10.52 14.07 10.92
CA THR A 110 -10.86 12.70 10.53
C THR A 110 -10.80 11.80 11.76
N VAL A 111 -11.91 11.15 12.09
CA VAL A 111 -11.97 10.08 13.09
C VAL A 111 -11.87 8.73 12.39
N LEU A 112 -10.75 8.05 12.58
CA LEU A 112 -10.50 6.72 12.04
C LEU A 112 -11.39 5.67 12.74
N PRO A 113 -11.71 4.53 12.09
CA PRO A 113 -12.57 3.49 12.64
C PRO A 113 -11.90 2.66 13.76
N ARG A 114 -11.28 3.33 14.74
CA ARG A 114 -10.57 2.75 15.88
C ARG A 114 -11.35 2.88 17.19
N PHE A 115 -12.30 3.79 17.28
CA PHE A 115 -13.19 3.90 18.45
C PHE A 115 -14.22 2.77 18.50
N ARG A 116 -14.65 2.44 19.72
CA ARG A 116 -15.66 1.43 20.03
C ARG A 116 -16.50 1.86 21.21
N ASP A 117 -17.72 1.34 21.30
CA ASP A 117 -18.58 1.55 22.45
C ASP A 117 -18.20 0.64 23.64
N ARG A 118 -18.88 0.81 24.77
CA ARG A 118 -18.71 -0.06 25.95
C ARG A 118 -19.12 -1.52 25.72
N PHE A 119 -19.90 -1.81 24.68
CA PHE A 119 -20.34 -3.15 24.29
C PHE A 119 -19.41 -3.82 23.26
N GLN A 120 -18.30 -3.16 22.90
CA GLN A 120 -17.30 -3.60 21.91
C GLN A 120 -17.73 -3.46 20.44
N ASN A 121 -18.78 -2.70 20.14
CA ASN A 121 -19.13 -2.36 18.77
C ASN A 121 -18.19 -1.27 18.25
N ARG A 122 -17.45 -1.58 17.17
CA ARG A 122 -16.51 -0.65 16.54
C ARG A 122 -17.21 0.26 15.54
N MET A 123 -16.60 1.40 15.27
CA MET A 123 -16.86 2.13 14.03
C MET A 123 -16.51 1.24 12.83
N ASN A 124 -17.28 1.32 11.74
CA ASN A 124 -17.05 0.54 10.53
C ASN A 124 -16.52 1.36 9.35
N ARG A 125 -16.46 2.69 9.50
CA ARG A 125 -15.92 3.64 8.52
C ARG A 125 -15.34 4.84 9.27
N ALA A 126 -14.43 5.56 8.61
CA ALA A 126 -13.98 6.84 9.11
C ALA A 126 -15.14 7.87 9.09
N PHE A 127 -15.02 8.90 9.91
CA PHE A 127 -15.90 10.07 9.89
C PHE A 127 -15.06 11.32 9.64
N ASP A 128 -15.48 12.15 8.69
CA ASP A 128 -14.81 13.39 8.34
C ASP A 128 -15.67 14.59 8.72
N LEU A 129 -15.11 15.46 9.55
CA LEU A 129 -15.62 16.80 9.80
C LEU A 129 -14.75 17.81 9.06
N VAL A 130 -15.36 18.70 8.29
CA VAL A 130 -14.67 19.81 7.64
C VAL A 130 -15.33 21.11 8.10
N PHE A 131 -14.54 22.08 8.54
CA PHE A 131 -15.03 23.42 8.92
C PHE A 131 -13.97 24.48 8.57
N SER A 132 -14.34 25.74 8.67
CA SER A 132 -13.45 26.87 8.36
C SER A 132 -13.40 27.85 9.52
N THR A 133 -12.24 28.44 9.76
CA THR A 133 -12.00 29.58 10.66
C THR A 133 -11.74 30.88 9.89
N GLY A 134 -12.30 31.00 8.68
CA GLY A 134 -12.14 32.16 7.78
C GLY A 134 -11.50 31.82 6.43
N GLY A 135 -11.04 30.59 6.22
CA GLY A 135 -10.56 30.11 4.92
C GLY A 135 -11.69 29.77 3.95
N GLU A 136 -11.45 29.91 2.65
CA GLU A 136 -12.45 29.56 1.63
C GLU A 136 -12.47 28.06 1.36
N PHE A 137 -13.67 27.50 1.21
CA PHE A 137 -13.85 26.13 0.73
C PHE A 137 -13.67 26.08 -0.79
N GLU A 138 -12.42 26.06 -1.25
CA GLU A 138 -12.13 25.90 -2.68
C GLU A 138 -12.64 24.53 -3.18
N PRO A 139 -13.43 24.45 -4.26
CA PRO A 139 -14.01 23.20 -4.74
C PRO A 139 -12.97 22.34 -5.47
N THR A 140 -12.01 21.80 -4.73
CA THR A 140 -10.95 20.93 -5.22
C THR A 140 -11.06 19.54 -4.61
N LEU A 141 -10.66 18.54 -5.38
CA LEU A 141 -10.52 17.17 -4.90
C LEU A 141 -9.25 16.56 -5.44
N LEU A 142 -8.29 16.30 -4.56
CA LEU A 142 -7.16 15.43 -4.87
C LEU A 142 -7.42 14.04 -4.29
N ALA A 143 -7.30 13.00 -5.09
CA ALA A 143 -7.47 11.62 -4.67
C ALA A 143 -6.41 10.72 -5.29
N GLY A 144 -6.14 9.57 -4.68
CA GLY A 144 -5.24 8.58 -5.26
C GLY A 144 -5.30 7.25 -4.53
N LEU A 145 -4.60 6.25 -5.08
CA LEU A 145 -4.44 4.94 -4.46
C LEU A 145 -3.00 4.76 -4.01
N THR A 146 -2.80 4.25 -2.80
CA THR A 146 -1.48 3.86 -2.30
C THR A 146 -1.26 2.37 -2.55
N GLN A 147 -0.12 2.02 -3.13
CA GLN A 147 0.20 0.64 -3.50
C GLN A 147 1.68 0.35 -3.35
N ASP A 148 2.03 -0.92 -3.13
CA ASP A 148 3.41 -1.39 -3.08
C ASP A 148 4.00 -1.40 -4.49
N ARG A 149 5.16 -0.75 -4.71
CA ARG A 149 5.80 -0.63 -6.04
C ARG A 149 6.21 -1.96 -6.65
N LEU A 150 6.53 -2.96 -5.82
CA LEU A 150 7.01 -4.27 -6.27
C LEU A 150 5.86 -5.19 -6.68
N THR A 151 4.74 -5.11 -5.97
CA THR A 151 3.64 -6.08 -6.11
C THR A 151 2.32 -5.48 -6.59
N LEU A 152 2.20 -4.15 -6.65
CA LEU A 152 0.98 -3.39 -6.92
C LEU A 152 -0.18 -3.73 -5.97
N ARG A 153 0.13 -4.26 -4.79
CA ARG A 153 -0.88 -4.52 -3.77
C ARG A 153 -1.29 -3.22 -3.10
N PRO A 154 -2.59 -2.97 -2.89
CA PRO A 154 -3.07 -1.81 -2.13
C PRO A 154 -2.46 -1.75 -0.73
N LEU A 155 -2.00 -0.56 -0.32
CA LEU A 155 -1.45 -0.29 1.01
C LEU A 155 -2.43 0.56 1.82
N ALA A 156 -3.35 -0.11 2.50
CA ALA A 156 -4.28 0.55 3.42
C ALA A 156 -3.55 1.16 4.62
N GLY A 157 -4.07 2.28 5.14
CA GLY A 157 -3.49 2.94 6.31
C GLY A 157 -2.21 3.74 6.04
N THR A 158 -1.75 3.81 4.78
CA THR A 158 -0.66 4.71 4.37
C THR A 158 -1.01 6.15 4.71
N ARG A 159 -0.09 6.85 5.37
CA ARG A 159 -0.22 8.27 5.63
C ARG A 159 0.20 9.05 4.40
N VAL A 160 -0.56 10.06 4.04
CA VAL A 160 -0.25 10.94 2.91
C VAL A 160 -0.26 12.37 3.40
N ASP A 161 0.84 13.07 3.16
CA ASP A 161 1.02 14.47 3.48
C ASP A 161 1.11 15.28 2.19
N ALA A 162 0.36 16.37 2.11
CA ALA A 162 0.45 17.39 1.09
C ALA A 162 1.17 18.61 1.68
N ILE A 163 2.42 18.81 1.25
CA ILE A 163 3.32 19.87 1.73
C ILE A 163 3.32 20.99 0.68
N PRO A 164 2.79 22.20 1.00
CA PRO A 164 2.81 23.31 0.06
C PRO A 164 4.24 23.73 -0.28
N LEU A 165 4.56 23.86 -1.58
CA LEU A 165 5.89 24.27 -2.03
C LEU A 165 6.17 25.76 -1.82
N ASP A 166 5.11 26.58 -1.81
CA ASP A 166 5.21 28.04 -1.60
C ASP A 166 5.17 28.43 -0.11
N GLY A 167 5.25 27.42 0.78
CA GLY A 167 5.11 27.58 2.22
C GLY A 167 3.66 27.51 2.70
N GLY A 168 3.48 27.24 3.99
CA GLY A 168 2.18 27.05 4.62
C GLY A 168 2.09 25.74 5.39
N ASP A 169 0.91 25.47 5.95
CA ASP A 169 0.74 24.31 6.81
C ASP A 169 0.54 23.02 6.00
N ARG A 170 1.31 21.98 6.39
CA ARG A 170 1.18 20.61 5.88
C ARG A 170 -0.23 20.08 6.16
N ARG A 171 -0.85 19.53 5.12
CA ARG A 171 -2.14 18.84 5.23
C ARG A 171 -1.92 17.35 5.17
N SER A 172 -2.63 16.61 6.00
CA SER A 172 -2.45 15.17 6.14
C SER A 172 -3.76 14.43 6.01
N THR A 173 -3.68 13.22 5.47
CA THR A 173 -4.76 12.22 5.46
C THR A 173 -4.16 10.83 5.64
N VAL A 174 -5.02 9.83 5.84
CA VAL A 174 -4.64 8.42 5.83
C VAL A 174 -5.51 7.69 4.81
N ALA A 175 -4.88 6.79 4.05
CA ALA A 175 -5.55 5.93 3.08
C ALA A 175 -6.48 4.94 3.79
N ASP A 176 -7.67 4.73 3.24
CA ASP A 176 -8.68 3.87 3.84
C ASP A 176 -8.36 2.37 3.67
N SER A 177 -9.31 1.48 4.01
CA SER A 177 -9.15 0.03 3.87
C SER A 177 -8.99 -0.45 2.43
N THR A 178 -9.34 0.38 1.45
CA THR A 178 -9.16 0.14 0.01
C THR A 178 -7.90 0.83 -0.53
N ALA A 179 -7.09 1.42 0.35
CA ALA A 179 -5.91 2.21 0.04
C ALA A 179 -6.21 3.51 -0.72
N LEU A 180 -7.45 4.00 -0.66
CA LEU A 180 -7.85 5.29 -1.23
C LEU A 180 -7.56 6.41 -0.23
N PHE A 181 -6.88 7.46 -0.69
CA PHE A 181 -6.73 8.70 0.07
C PHE A 181 -7.39 9.87 -0.67
N THR A 182 -7.83 10.88 0.09
CA THR A 182 -8.44 12.09 -0.46
C THR A 182 -8.05 13.34 0.33
N PHE A 183 -7.93 14.45 -0.39
CA PHE A 183 -7.84 15.81 0.11
C PHE A 183 -8.94 16.64 -0.55
N PRO A 184 -10.15 16.69 0.05
CA PRO A 184 -11.17 17.63 -0.36
C PRO A 184 -10.83 19.04 0.13
N TYR A 185 -11.19 20.06 -0.63
CA TYR A 185 -10.97 21.47 -0.29
C TYR A 185 -9.49 21.80 -0.01
N LEU A 186 -8.58 21.15 -0.73
CA LEU A 186 -7.17 21.48 -0.72
C LEU A 186 -6.99 22.84 -1.43
N PRO A 187 -6.45 23.88 -0.78
CA PRO A 187 -6.27 25.16 -1.46
C PRO A 187 -5.43 25.02 -2.71
N SER A 188 -5.67 25.90 -3.65
CA SER A 188 -4.92 25.97 -4.89
C SER A 188 -3.45 26.29 -4.62
N GLY A 189 -2.57 25.66 -5.38
CA GLY A 189 -1.13 25.74 -5.18
C GLY A 189 -0.41 24.49 -5.66
N ARG A 190 0.92 24.49 -5.46
CA ARG A 190 1.77 23.34 -5.75
C ARG A 190 2.12 22.62 -4.46
N TYR A 191 2.03 21.30 -4.48
CA TYR A 191 2.27 20.46 -3.32
C TYR A 191 3.27 19.38 -3.66
N GLU A 192 4.20 19.11 -2.74
CA GLU A 192 4.83 17.80 -2.66
C GLU A 192 3.90 16.87 -1.89
N LEU A 193 3.41 15.83 -2.54
CA LEU A 193 2.72 14.73 -1.87
C LEU A 193 3.78 13.74 -1.41
N VAL A 194 3.78 13.42 -0.13
CA VAL A 194 4.64 12.39 0.47
C VAL A 194 3.73 11.32 1.07
N ALA A 195 3.78 10.11 0.53
CA ALA A 195 3.04 8.96 1.05
C ALA A 195 4.01 7.99 1.72
N TYR A 196 3.69 7.54 2.94
CA TYR A 196 4.56 6.65 3.71
C TYR A 196 3.78 5.74 4.67
N GLU A 197 4.32 4.55 4.93
CA GLU A 197 3.80 3.64 5.95
C GLU A 197 4.25 4.07 7.35
N ASP A 198 3.42 4.77 8.12
CA ASP A 198 3.72 5.19 9.49
C ASP A 198 3.56 4.04 10.51
N ARG A 199 4.46 3.04 10.49
CA ARG A 199 4.37 1.82 11.32
C ARG A 199 4.74 2.12 12.77
N ASN A 200 5.72 2.99 12.98
CA ASN A 200 6.15 3.42 14.31
C ASN A 200 5.22 4.49 14.93
N ARG A 201 4.29 5.06 14.14
CA ARG A 201 3.29 6.06 14.55
C ARG A 201 3.88 7.39 15.00
N ASN A 202 5.05 7.76 14.48
CA ASN A 202 5.67 9.07 14.75
C ASN A 202 5.12 10.17 13.81
N ARG A 203 4.35 9.81 12.78
CA ARG A 203 3.80 10.73 11.77
C ARG A 203 4.89 11.44 10.96
N GLU A 204 6.03 10.80 10.79
CA GLU A 204 7.15 11.28 9.99
C GLU A 204 7.55 10.21 8.95
N SER A 205 8.14 10.65 7.84
CA SER A 205 8.60 9.74 6.79
C SER A 205 9.98 9.23 7.17
N ASP A 206 10.10 7.93 7.43
CA ASP A 206 11.35 7.29 7.82
C ASP A 206 11.93 6.43 6.69
N SER A 207 13.27 6.41 6.57
CA SER A 207 13.95 5.58 5.56
C SER A 207 13.79 4.07 5.76
N SER A 208 13.29 3.65 6.93
CA SER A 208 13.01 2.24 7.24
C SER A 208 11.59 1.80 6.86
N GLU A 209 10.79 2.74 6.36
CA GLU A 209 9.40 2.53 5.96
C GLU A 209 9.26 2.78 4.46
N ARG A 210 8.28 2.13 3.83
CA ARG A 210 8.04 2.38 2.41
C ARG A 210 7.48 3.78 2.24
N GLN A 211 7.97 4.47 1.22
CA GLN A 211 7.57 5.83 0.93
C GLN A 211 7.60 6.12 -0.58
N ALA A 212 6.92 7.20 -0.98
CA ALA A 212 6.98 7.77 -2.31
C ALA A 212 6.67 9.26 -2.23
N SER A 213 7.22 10.04 -3.16
CA SER A 213 6.84 11.45 -3.31
C SER A 213 6.62 11.85 -4.77
N ILE A 214 5.73 12.81 -4.97
CA ILE A 214 5.43 13.42 -6.27
C ILE A 214 5.02 14.87 -6.09
N VAL A 215 5.34 15.73 -7.06
CA VAL A 215 4.86 17.11 -7.09
C VAL A 215 3.59 17.20 -7.92
N VAL A 216 2.56 17.83 -7.36
CA VAL A 216 1.26 18.06 -8.00
C VAL A 216 0.91 19.54 -7.96
N GLY A 217 0.27 20.04 -9.02
CA GLY A 217 -0.36 21.36 -9.05
C GLY A 217 -1.86 21.22 -8.92
N VAL A 218 -2.48 22.03 -8.06
CA VAL A 218 -3.92 22.03 -7.82
C VAL A 218 -4.46 23.43 -8.10
N ASN A 219 -5.49 23.53 -8.94
CA ASN A 219 -6.21 24.77 -9.20
C ASN A 219 -7.64 24.67 -8.68
N VAL A 220 -8.27 25.83 -8.48
CA VAL A 220 -9.68 25.93 -8.08
C VAL A 220 -10.56 25.18 -9.10
N GLY A 221 -11.39 24.24 -8.62
CA GLY A 221 -12.26 23.43 -9.48
C GLY A 221 -11.66 22.11 -9.95
N ASP A 222 -10.38 21.85 -9.69
CA ASP A 222 -9.71 20.64 -10.16
C ASP A 222 -10.21 19.39 -9.41
N THR A 223 -10.35 18.29 -10.16
CA THR A 223 -10.44 16.94 -9.62
C THR A 223 -9.25 16.13 -10.15
N ILE A 224 -8.28 15.87 -9.27
CA ILE A 224 -7.01 15.24 -9.62
C ILE A 224 -7.01 13.81 -9.07
N VAL A 225 -6.69 12.85 -9.95
CA VAL A 225 -6.48 11.45 -9.58
C VAL A 225 -5.00 11.12 -9.76
N VAL A 226 -4.32 10.88 -8.66
CA VAL A 226 -2.90 10.51 -8.63
C VAL A 226 -2.79 9.00 -8.87
N THR A 227 -2.18 8.62 -9.99
CA THR A 227 -1.92 7.21 -10.36
C THR A 227 -0.49 6.78 -10.05
N ASP A 228 0.43 7.73 -9.99
CA ASP A 228 1.88 7.48 -9.97
C ASP A 228 2.44 7.75 -8.56
N LEU A 229 1.84 7.13 -7.55
CA LEU A 229 2.34 7.15 -6.17
C LEU A 229 2.53 5.73 -5.57
N PRO A 230 3.24 4.82 -6.25
CA PRO A 230 3.60 3.52 -5.68
C PRO A 230 4.75 3.64 -4.67
N LEU A 231 4.55 3.11 -3.46
CA LEU A 231 5.50 3.18 -2.36
C LEU A 231 6.59 2.11 -2.48
N LEU A 232 7.83 2.51 -2.24
CA LEU A 232 9.00 1.63 -2.23
C LEU A 232 9.81 1.86 -0.95
N LEU A 233 10.50 0.81 -0.48
CA LEU A 233 11.44 0.99 0.62
C LEU A 233 12.68 1.72 0.09
N PRO A 234 13.08 2.85 0.68
CA PRO A 234 14.28 3.57 0.26
C PRO A 234 15.51 2.69 0.35
N ASP A 235 16.24 2.58 -0.75
CA ASP A 235 17.53 1.91 -0.82
C ASP A 235 18.55 2.86 -1.50
N PRO A 236 19.56 3.36 -0.76
CA PRO A 236 20.59 4.21 -1.32
C PRO A 236 21.75 3.44 -1.98
N THR A 237 21.69 2.11 -2.02
CA THR A 237 22.78 1.28 -2.56
C THR A 237 22.58 0.97 -4.05
N PRO A 238 23.64 1.03 -4.88
CA PRO A 238 23.53 0.62 -6.28
C PRO A 238 23.34 -0.89 -6.41
N ALA A 239 22.57 -1.33 -7.41
CA ALA A 239 22.38 -2.74 -7.72
C ALA A 239 23.70 -3.45 -8.08
N ARG A 240 23.86 -4.70 -7.64
CA ARG A 240 25.02 -5.55 -7.91
C ARG A 240 24.59 -6.86 -8.53
N VAL A 241 25.46 -7.40 -9.38
CA VAL A 241 25.28 -8.75 -9.93
C VAL A 241 25.32 -9.76 -8.78
N GLU A 242 24.24 -10.49 -8.59
CA GLU A 242 24.10 -11.57 -7.60
C GLU A 242 24.49 -12.92 -8.21
N SER A 243 24.04 -13.19 -9.44
CA SER A 243 24.37 -14.43 -10.14
C SER A 243 24.20 -14.31 -11.64
N VAL A 244 24.83 -15.25 -12.37
CA VAL A 244 24.70 -15.40 -13.82
C VAL A 244 24.44 -16.86 -14.13
N ALA A 245 23.46 -17.12 -15.00
CA ALA A 245 23.06 -18.47 -15.37
C ALA A 245 22.77 -18.58 -16.86
N LEU A 246 22.98 -19.78 -17.41
CA LEU A 246 22.59 -20.10 -18.79
C LEU A 246 21.07 -20.32 -18.84
N VAL A 247 20.37 -19.59 -19.70
CA VAL A 247 18.93 -19.82 -19.96
C VAL A 247 18.75 -20.79 -21.12
N ASP A 248 19.49 -20.56 -22.21
CA ASP A 248 19.60 -21.44 -23.37
C ASP A 248 20.99 -21.31 -24.01
N SER A 249 21.20 -21.91 -25.19
CA SER A 249 22.51 -21.91 -25.85
C SER A 249 23.02 -20.53 -26.27
N LEU A 250 22.18 -19.49 -26.30
CA LEU A 250 22.51 -18.13 -26.76
C LEU A 250 22.04 -17.02 -25.80
N SER A 251 21.55 -17.38 -24.61
CA SER A 251 20.94 -16.43 -23.68
C SER A 251 21.44 -16.67 -22.26
N LEU A 252 21.96 -15.62 -21.62
CA LEU A 252 22.41 -15.64 -20.24
C LEU A 252 21.49 -14.78 -19.38
N GLN A 253 21.03 -15.30 -18.25
CA GLN A 253 20.32 -14.51 -17.26
C GLN A 253 21.30 -13.93 -16.27
N VAL A 254 21.22 -12.63 -16.04
CA VAL A 254 21.92 -11.94 -14.96
C VAL A 254 20.88 -11.54 -13.93
N THR A 255 21.09 -11.96 -12.68
CA THR A 255 20.24 -11.63 -11.54
C THR A 255 20.96 -10.61 -10.67
N PHE A 256 20.24 -9.59 -10.22
CA PHE A 256 20.73 -8.54 -9.33
C PHE A 256 20.22 -8.69 -7.90
N ASP A 257 20.99 -8.16 -6.96
CA ASP A 257 20.58 -8.05 -5.55
C ASP A 257 19.54 -6.94 -5.29
N ASP A 258 19.13 -6.20 -6.31
CA ASP A 258 18.09 -5.17 -6.23
C ASP A 258 17.15 -5.23 -7.43
N TYR A 259 15.95 -4.68 -7.28
CA TYR A 259 14.98 -4.58 -8.35
C TYR A 259 15.35 -3.47 -9.33
N LEU A 260 14.99 -3.67 -10.59
CA LEU A 260 15.08 -2.72 -11.69
C LEU A 260 13.67 -2.32 -12.14
N ASP A 261 13.53 -1.12 -12.71
CA ASP A 261 12.28 -0.71 -13.32
C ASP A 261 12.09 -1.38 -14.68
N ALA A 262 11.45 -2.55 -14.69
CA ALA A 262 11.25 -3.35 -15.90
C ALA A 262 10.30 -2.72 -16.94
N ALA A 263 9.61 -1.64 -16.57
CA ALA A 263 8.82 -0.83 -17.50
C ALA A 263 9.63 0.32 -18.14
N GLY A 264 10.83 0.58 -17.62
CA GLY A 264 11.75 1.62 -18.10
C GLY A 264 12.68 1.13 -19.21
N SER A 265 13.77 1.87 -19.42
CA SER A 265 14.84 1.49 -20.35
C SER A 265 16.02 0.86 -19.61
N LEU A 266 16.72 -0.06 -20.29
CA LEU A 266 18.02 -0.57 -19.87
C LEU A 266 19.18 0.31 -20.34
N ASP A 267 18.96 1.44 -21.02
CA ASP A 267 20.04 2.38 -21.33
C ASP A 267 20.50 3.13 -20.06
N PRO A 268 21.81 3.22 -19.73
CA PRO A 268 22.99 2.87 -20.53
C PRO A 268 23.70 1.57 -20.09
N VAL A 269 22.96 0.55 -19.67
CA VAL A 269 23.53 -0.73 -19.21
C VAL A 269 24.41 -1.33 -20.30
N THR A 270 25.60 -1.75 -19.90
CA THR A 270 26.54 -2.47 -20.77
C THR A 270 26.90 -3.80 -20.13
N ALA A 271 27.11 -4.81 -20.96
CA ALA A 271 27.54 -6.13 -20.51
C ALA A 271 28.58 -6.71 -21.47
N ARG A 272 29.56 -7.44 -20.93
CA ARG A 272 30.54 -8.18 -21.72
C ARG A 272 30.92 -9.49 -21.07
N LEU A 273 31.30 -10.46 -21.88
CA LEU A 273 31.89 -11.71 -21.43
C LEU A 273 33.41 -11.62 -21.54
N VAL A 274 34.10 -12.12 -20.53
CA VAL A 274 35.56 -12.22 -20.46
C VAL A 274 35.95 -13.69 -20.26
N ARG A 275 37.05 -14.09 -20.91
CA ARG A 275 37.66 -15.41 -20.78
C ARG A 275 39.18 -15.24 -20.76
N GLU A 276 39.87 -15.89 -19.82
CA GLU A 276 41.29 -15.61 -19.50
C GLU A 276 42.25 -15.75 -20.69
N GLU A 277 42.02 -16.69 -21.61
CA GLU A 277 43.00 -17.02 -22.67
C GLU A 277 42.39 -17.12 -24.08
N ALA A 278 41.19 -16.59 -24.30
CA ALA A 278 40.57 -16.62 -25.63
C ALA A 278 39.45 -15.59 -25.80
N ASN A 279 39.03 -15.36 -27.04
CA ASN A 279 37.85 -14.55 -27.33
C ASN A 279 36.58 -15.19 -26.74
N ALA A 280 35.85 -14.41 -25.96
CA ALA A 280 34.50 -14.73 -25.52
C ALA A 280 33.46 -14.41 -26.62
N PRO A 281 32.22 -14.91 -26.52
CA PRO A 281 31.10 -14.40 -27.31
C PRO A 281 30.85 -12.92 -27.02
N GLU A 282 30.38 -12.18 -28.03
CA GLU A 282 29.96 -10.79 -27.88
C GLU A 282 28.51 -10.75 -27.38
N VAL A 283 28.17 -9.75 -26.58
CA VAL A 283 26.78 -9.44 -26.19
C VAL A 283 26.16 -8.62 -27.30
N LEU A 284 25.11 -9.16 -27.93
CA LEU A 284 24.39 -8.54 -29.03
C LEU A 284 23.23 -7.66 -28.55
N ASP A 285 22.58 -8.08 -27.44
CA ASP A 285 21.41 -7.40 -26.91
C ASP A 285 21.27 -7.64 -25.40
N ILE A 286 20.58 -6.72 -24.74
CA ILE A 286 20.28 -6.75 -23.30
C ILE A 286 18.79 -6.47 -23.14
N LEU A 287 18.05 -7.46 -22.68
CA LEU A 287 16.59 -7.42 -22.59
C LEU A 287 16.14 -7.63 -21.15
N PHE A 288 15.00 -7.06 -20.76
CA PHE A 288 14.31 -7.56 -19.58
C PHE A 288 13.82 -8.99 -19.83
N ARG A 289 13.71 -9.79 -18.77
CA ARG A 289 13.24 -11.18 -18.84
C ARG A 289 11.93 -11.33 -19.63
N TRP A 290 10.97 -10.43 -19.37
CA TRP A 290 9.66 -10.45 -20.02
C TRP A 290 9.73 -10.13 -21.53
N GLU A 291 10.68 -9.31 -21.96
CA GLU A 291 10.90 -8.98 -23.37
C GLU A 291 11.47 -10.18 -24.11
N TRP A 292 12.48 -10.83 -23.52
CA TRP A 292 13.06 -12.06 -24.05
C TRP A 292 12.03 -13.19 -24.15
N ASP A 293 11.22 -13.42 -23.11
CA ASP A 293 10.18 -14.45 -23.12
C ASP A 293 9.15 -14.19 -24.24
N ARG A 294 8.80 -12.91 -24.46
CA ARG A 294 7.90 -12.48 -25.55
C ARG A 294 8.50 -12.75 -26.92
N GLU A 295 9.78 -12.43 -27.12
CA GLU A 295 10.47 -12.71 -28.38
C GLU A 295 10.61 -14.21 -28.67
N LYS A 296 10.97 -15.00 -27.65
CA LYS A 296 11.02 -16.46 -27.77
C LYS A 296 9.67 -17.06 -28.12
N ALA A 297 8.59 -16.59 -27.49
CA ALA A 297 7.24 -17.03 -27.82
C ALA A 297 6.84 -16.66 -29.26
N ALA A 298 7.21 -15.46 -29.73
CA ALA A 298 6.97 -15.04 -31.10
C ALA A 298 7.75 -15.90 -32.11
N ALA A 299 9.04 -16.15 -31.87
CA ALA A 299 9.87 -17.00 -32.71
C ALA A 299 9.36 -18.45 -32.77
N ALA A 300 8.95 -19.02 -31.62
CA ALA A 300 8.36 -20.36 -31.57
C ALA A 300 7.05 -20.46 -32.37
N ARG A 301 6.19 -19.43 -32.28
CA ARG A 301 4.96 -19.36 -33.10
C ARG A 301 5.26 -19.26 -34.58
N ALA A 302 6.25 -18.44 -34.98
CA ALA A 302 6.66 -18.32 -36.37
C ALA A 302 7.23 -19.64 -36.91
N ALA A 303 8.07 -20.32 -36.14
CA ALA A 303 8.62 -21.63 -36.49
C ALA A 303 7.51 -22.68 -36.66
N ALA A 304 6.52 -22.71 -35.76
CA ALA A 304 5.36 -23.61 -35.85
C ALA A 304 4.45 -23.35 -37.06
N GLN A 305 4.47 -22.13 -37.63
CA GLN A 305 3.72 -21.77 -38.83
C GLN A 305 4.45 -22.11 -40.14
N THR A 306 5.68 -22.64 -40.07
CA THR A 306 6.44 -23.05 -41.26
C THR A 306 5.74 -24.23 -41.96
N PRO A 307 5.70 -24.29 -43.31
CA PRO A 307 5.05 -25.38 -44.04
C PRO A 307 5.53 -26.78 -43.62
N ALA A 308 6.82 -26.93 -43.31
CA ALA A 308 7.38 -28.19 -42.80
C ALA A 308 6.82 -28.60 -41.43
N ALA A 309 6.66 -27.64 -40.51
CA ALA A 309 6.09 -27.88 -39.19
C ALA A 309 4.57 -28.17 -39.27
N GLN A 310 3.85 -27.46 -40.16
CA GLN A 310 2.44 -27.70 -40.42
C GLN A 310 2.19 -29.06 -41.08
N ALA A 311 3.05 -29.47 -42.02
CA ALA A 311 2.98 -30.79 -42.65
C ALA A 311 3.28 -31.92 -41.65
N ALA A 312 4.25 -31.73 -40.75
CA ALA A 312 4.55 -32.68 -39.67
C ALA A 312 3.40 -32.79 -38.65
N ALA A 313 2.75 -31.68 -38.32
CA ALA A 313 1.57 -31.67 -37.46
C ALA A 313 0.35 -32.35 -38.12
N ALA A 314 0.14 -32.13 -39.42
CA ALA A 314 -0.92 -32.78 -40.20
C ALA A 314 -0.71 -34.30 -40.34
N GLY A 315 0.54 -34.76 -40.42
CA GLY A 315 0.89 -36.19 -40.47
C GLY A 315 0.59 -36.95 -39.17
N ASN A 316 0.50 -36.25 -38.03
CA ASN A 316 0.17 -36.82 -36.72
C ASN A 316 -1.32 -36.65 -36.32
N ALA A 317 -2.14 -36.01 -37.15
CA ALA A 317 -3.55 -35.75 -36.88
C ALA A 317 -4.44 -36.96 -37.24
N ALA A 318 -4.33 -38.06 -36.48
CA ALA A 318 -5.19 -39.23 -36.62
C ALA A 318 -6.09 -39.44 -35.38
N THR A 319 -6.97 -38.48 -35.09
CA THR A 319 -8.34 -38.71 -34.55
C THR A 319 -9.09 -37.37 -34.38
N PRO A 320 -10.27 -37.17 -35.00
CA PRO A 320 -11.08 -35.98 -34.78
C PRO A 320 -12.10 -36.23 -33.66
N ASN A 321 -11.71 -35.99 -32.41
CA ASN A 321 -12.68 -35.68 -31.35
C ASN A 321 -11.98 -35.05 -30.13
N ALA A 322 -11.73 -33.75 -30.20
CA ALA A 322 -11.63 -32.91 -29.03
C ALA A 322 -12.13 -31.53 -29.44
N ALA A 323 -13.16 -31.05 -28.74
CA ALA A 323 -13.70 -29.71 -28.92
C ALA A 323 -12.54 -28.71 -28.91
N THR A 324 -12.41 -27.95 -30.00
CA THR A 324 -11.49 -26.84 -30.09
C THR A 324 -11.78 -25.92 -28.91
N PRO A 325 -10.83 -25.69 -27.98
CA PRO A 325 -11.01 -24.63 -27.01
C PRO A 325 -11.18 -23.35 -27.82
N SER A 326 -12.29 -22.66 -27.62
CA SER A 326 -12.45 -21.26 -28.03
C SER A 326 -11.14 -20.54 -27.70
N PRO A 327 -10.53 -19.76 -28.62
CA PRO A 327 -9.33 -19.03 -28.32
C PRO A 327 -9.68 -18.16 -27.11
N ALA A 328 -9.20 -18.56 -25.93
CA ALA A 328 -9.31 -17.77 -24.73
C ALA A 328 -8.78 -16.40 -25.14
N ALA A 329 -9.64 -15.39 -25.05
CA ALA A 329 -9.26 -14.02 -25.33
C ALA A 329 -7.91 -13.81 -24.68
N VAL A 330 -6.86 -13.62 -25.51
CA VAL A 330 -5.50 -13.46 -25.03
C VAL A 330 -5.58 -12.29 -24.07
N ALA A 331 -5.56 -12.58 -22.77
CA ALA A 331 -5.68 -11.56 -21.76
C ALA A 331 -4.59 -10.54 -22.06
N ALA A 332 -4.96 -9.26 -22.13
CA ALA A 332 -4.00 -8.20 -22.28
C ALA A 332 -2.88 -8.43 -21.24
N PRO A 333 -1.60 -8.30 -21.63
CA PRO A 333 -0.52 -8.50 -20.67
C PRO A 333 -0.78 -7.63 -19.45
N GLY A 334 -0.67 -8.24 -18.27
CA GLY A 334 -0.81 -7.52 -17.01
C GLY A 334 0.25 -6.41 -16.87
N PRO A 335 0.14 -5.57 -15.84
CA PRO A 335 1.13 -4.53 -15.60
C PRO A 335 2.54 -5.13 -15.46
N ILE A 336 3.53 -4.47 -16.05
CA ILE A 336 4.93 -4.87 -15.92
C ILE A 336 5.39 -4.53 -14.51
N LEU A 337 5.79 -5.56 -13.76
CA LEU A 337 6.31 -5.42 -12.41
C LEU A 337 7.83 -5.25 -12.45
N PRO A 338 8.43 -4.59 -11.43
CA PRO A 338 9.88 -4.57 -11.27
C PRO A 338 10.49 -5.97 -11.29
N SER A 339 11.69 -6.06 -11.86
CA SER A 339 12.40 -7.33 -12.05
C SER A 339 13.82 -7.21 -11.51
N ARG A 340 14.39 -8.32 -11.01
CA ARG A 340 15.81 -8.41 -10.66
C ARG A 340 16.62 -9.06 -11.78
N GLU A 341 16.01 -9.31 -12.93
CA GLU A 341 16.58 -10.14 -13.99
C GLU A 341 16.62 -9.40 -15.32
N ILE A 342 17.79 -9.47 -15.95
CA ILE A 342 17.99 -9.16 -17.38
C ILE A 342 18.52 -10.40 -18.10
N VAL A 343 18.35 -10.41 -19.41
CA VAL A 343 18.85 -11.47 -20.29
C VAL A 343 19.80 -10.88 -21.31
N LEU A 344 21.01 -11.41 -21.37
CA LEU A 344 22.02 -11.11 -22.37
C LEU A 344 21.89 -12.08 -23.54
N VAL A 345 21.74 -11.56 -24.76
CA VAL A 345 21.78 -12.36 -25.98
C VAL A 345 23.20 -12.35 -26.51
N ILE A 346 23.80 -13.53 -26.70
CA ILE A 346 25.20 -13.67 -27.11
C ILE A 346 25.35 -14.14 -28.56
N SER A 347 26.45 -13.76 -29.22
CA SER A 347 26.67 -13.99 -30.65
C SER A 347 26.93 -15.44 -31.04
N ARG A 348 27.34 -16.29 -30.09
CA ARG A 348 27.62 -17.72 -30.30
C ARG A 348 27.57 -18.49 -28.98
N PRO A 349 27.32 -19.82 -29.01
CA PRO A 349 27.24 -20.61 -27.79
C PRO A 349 28.54 -20.64 -26.99
N LEU A 350 28.40 -20.82 -25.67
CA LEU A 350 29.53 -21.03 -24.77
C LEU A 350 30.26 -22.34 -25.09
N VAL A 351 31.58 -22.31 -24.96
CA VAL A 351 32.41 -23.50 -25.11
C VAL A 351 32.18 -24.40 -23.91
N SER A 352 31.94 -25.68 -24.19
CA SER A 352 31.67 -26.66 -23.15
C SER A 352 32.87 -26.83 -22.20
N GLY A 353 32.60 -26.81 -20.89
CA GLY A 353 33.63 -26.91 -19.85
C GLY A 353 34.58 -25.70 -19.75
N ALA A 354 34.32 -24.61 -20.48
CA ALA A 354 35.08 -23.37 -20.34
C ALA A 354 34.41 -22.45 -19.32
N SER A 355 35.21 -21.75 -18.51
CA SER A 355 34.71 -20.74 -17.57
C SER A 355 34.75 -19.35 -18.20
N TYR A 356 33.74 -18.56 -17.86
CA TYR A 356 33.53 -17.19 -18.31
C TYR A 356 33.27 -16.30 -17.11
N ARG A 357 33.64 -15.03 -17.24
CA ARG A 357 33.20 -13.97 -16.34
C ARG A 357 32.32 -13.01 -17.10
N VAL A 358 31.15 -12.71 -16.56
CA VAL A 358 30.24 -11.72 -17.12
C VAL A 358 30.34 -10.45 -16.30
N GLU A 359 30.69 -9.34 -16.96
CA GLU A 359 30.80 -8.02 -16.35
C GLU A 359 29.62 -7.17 -16.83
N VAL A 360 28.93 -6.52 -15.89
CA VAL A 360 27.81 -5.61 -16.17
C VAL A 360 28.06 -4.28 -15.48
N ASP A 361 27.78 -3.17 -16.17
CA ASP A 361 27.92 -1.80 -15.66
C ASP A 361 26.75 -0.93 -16.16
N GLY A 362 26.55 0.25 -15.55
CA GLY A 362 25.54 1.22 -15.94
C GLY A 362 24.13 0.93 -15.42
N VAL A 363 23.97 0.02 -14.47
CA VAL A 363 22.65 -0.38 -13.93
C VAL A 363 22.13 0.70 -12.99
N VAL A 364 20.84 1.02 -13.13
CA VAL A 364 20.09 1.90 -12.24
C VAL A 364 19.03 1.06 -11.54
N ASN A 365 19.02 1.05 -10.21
CA ASN A 365 18.02 0.29 -9.46
C ASN A 365 16.63 0.96 -9.50
N LEU A 366 15.63 0.29 -8.94
CA LEU A 366 14.25 0.76 -8.88
C LEU A 366 14.08 2.03 -8.03
N ASN A 367 15.00 2.29 -7.08
CA ASN A 367 15.06 3.53 -6.31
C ASN A 367 15.74 4.69 -7.08
N GLY A 368 16.20 4.47 -8.32
CA GLY A 368 16.87 5.48 -9.15
C GLY A 368 18.35 5.69 -8.80
N VAL A 369 18.96 4.81 -8.02
CA VAL A 369 20.38 4.87 -7.65
C VAL A 369 21.24 4.37 -8.83
N PRO A 370 22.11 5.23 -9.39
CA PRO A 370 22.96 4.86 -10.52
C PRO A 370 24.24 4.15 -10.08
N GLY A 371 25.02 3.68 -11.06
CA GLY A 371 26.35 3.10 -10.83
C GLY A 371 26.32 1.64 -10.38
N GLY A 372 25.19 0.96 -10.58
CA GLY A 372 25.07 -0.47 -10.39
C GLY A 372 25.96 -1.22 -11.37
N ARG A 373 26.68 -2.21 -10.84
CA ARG A 373 27.69 -2.98 -11.56
C ARG A 373 28.00 -4.28 -10.85
N GLY A 374 28.64 -5.21 -11.54
CA GLY A 374 29.16 -6.41 -10.91
C GLY A 374 29.74 -7.39 -11.90
N GLU A 375 30.30 -8.46 -11.33
CA GLU A 375 30.89 -9.56 -12.07
C GLU A 375 30.24 -10.85 -11.57
N GLY A 376 29.93 -11.76 -12.49
CA GLY A 376 29.45 -13.11 -12.17
C GLY A 376 30.21 -14.16 -12.95
N ASP A 377 30.63 -15.21 -12.26
CA ASP A 377 31.26 -16.36 -12.89
C ASP A 377 30.19 -17.28 -13.50
N LEU A 378 30.49 -17.82 -14.67
CA LEU A 378 29.61 -18.71 -15.42
C LEU A 378 30.43 -19.82 -16.07
N ASP A 379 30.10 -21.07 -15.78
CA ASP A 379 30.64 -22.21 -16.48
C ASP A 379 29.82 -22.54 -17.73
N GLY A 380 30.52 -22.82 -18.83
CA GLY A 380 29.92 -23.35 -20.04
C GLY A 380 29.23 -24.70 -19.80
N PRO A 381 28.32 -25.10 -20.70
CA PRO A 381 27.56 -26.33 -20.53
C PRO A 381 28.49 -27.54 -20.37
N PRO A 382 28.09 -28.56 -19.59
CA PRO A 382 28.93 -29.72 -19.34
C PRO A 382 29.26 -30.45 -20.66
N PRO A 383 30.46 -31.04 -20.77
CA PRO A 383 30.84 -31.81 -21.95
C PRO A 383 29.87 -32.96 -22.16
N LEU A 384 29.46 -33.16 -23.42
CA LEU A 384 28.63 -34.29 -23.80
C LEU A 384 29.37 -35.58 -23.44
N THR A 385 28.82 -36.36 -22.52
CA THR A 385 29.37 -37.68 -22.17
C THR A 385 29.31 -38.59 -23.40
N PRO A 386 30.45 -39.08 -23.93
CA PRO A 386 30.42 -40.01 -25.04
C PRO A 386 29.86 -41.36 -24.53
N GLY A 387 28.63 -41.73 -24.88
CA GLY A 387 28.17 -43.11 -24.65
C GLY A 387 26.71 -43.42 -24.33
N ALA A 388 25.74 -42.53 -24.55
CA ALA A 388 24.31 -42.90 -24.45
C ALA A 388 23.66 -42.99 -25.84
N LEU A 389 24.12 -43.93 -26.67
CA LEU A 389 23.29 -44.41 -27.78
C LEU A 389 22.30 -45.44 -27.21
N PRO A 390 20.98 -45.31 -27.42
CA PRO A 390 20.04 -46.36 -27.06
C PRO A 390 20.37 -47.62 -27.88
N ARG A 391 20.45 -48.77 -27.19
CA ARG A 391 20.54 -50.08 -27.82
C ARG A 391 19.19 -50.51 -28.40
#